data_AF-B5M0U5-F1
#
_entry.id   AF-B5M0U5-F1
#
_cell.length_a   1.000
_cell.length_b   1.000
_cell.length_c   1.000
_cell.angle_alpha   90.00
_cell.angle_beta   90.00
_cell.angle_gamma   90.00
#
_symmetry.space_group_name_H-M   'P 1'
#
loop_
_entity.id
_entity.type
_entity.pdbx_description
1 polymer ?
#
loop_
_entity_poly.entity_id
_entity_poly.type
_entity_poly.pdbx_seq_one_letter_code
_entity_poly.pdbx_strand_id
1 'polypeptide(L)'
;TWRKKLKSMCQGKLKECRAVPTGINSLCMENDLKEKFVKYTKPKDKCHQLPLTNWLYDFRNCEYCSCICDKDDQENFVYLGAIQVANLGHVVTGVRLVMANNVLFWQLQTGKPRSFGFIDADTLAWQPLPKIDRKKDAKLLHRVNKKQSFIMRNLEVPAPYVLTGVQFFARSLNQNAAYDMNLYGRPIDLMEGKLYNESRQFTPNKEQFDPYQTNTRLALVNENKEEDTTIPRKDNYTVNVFLGHSSITGDFSQYLVPFFDTRNVTSSVPMPLKGVGLFHRTNDFYAGLIAPRLIALNPVRYLAVFTNRTEVV
;
A
#
# COMPACT_ATOMS: atom_id res chain seq x y z
N THR A 1 35.02 1.01 22.09
CA THR A 1 33.97 2.04 22.17
C THR A 1 32.62 1.45 21.81
N TRP A 2 31.63 1.63 22.68
CA TRP A 2 30.24 1.12 22.65
C TRP A 2 29.54 1.12 21.27
N ARG A 3 29.81 2.12 20.41
CA ARG A 3 29.37 2.13 18.99
C ARG A 3 29.78 0.90 18.18
N LYS A 4 30.90 0.24 18.50
CA LYS A 4 31.36 -1.00 17.85
C LYS A 4 30.53 -2.24 18.25
N LYS A 5 29.98 -2.28 19.47
CA LYS A 5 29.24 -3.43 20.03
C LYS A 5 27.74 -3.38 19.71
N LEU A 6 27.18 -2.19 19.55
CA LEU A 6 25.83 -1.97 19.01
C LEU A 6 25.76 -2.22 17.49
N LYS A 7 26.81 -1.84 16.74
CA LYS A 7 26.98 -2.21 15.33
C LYS A 7 27.07 -3.72 15.07
N SER A 8 27.52 -4.52 16.06
CA SER A 8 27.59 -5.98 15.88
C SER A 8 26.23 -6.69 16.06
N MET A 9 25.25 -6.05 16.71
CA MET A 9 23.90 -6.62 16.90
C MET A 9 22.88 -6.06 15.89
N CYS A 10 23.06 -4.81 15.45
CA CYS A 10 22.30 -4.21 14.35
C CYS A 10 23.16 -4.14 13.09
N GLN A 11 22.83 -4.94 12.08
CA GLN A 11 23.44 -4.91 10.74
C GLN A 11 22.86 -3.74 9.91
N GLY A 12 22.94 -2.53 10.45
CA GLY A 12 22.35 -1.34 9.85
C GLY A 12 22.51 -0.09 10.70
N LYS A 13 21.69 0.93 10.43
CA LYS A 13 21.73 2.21 11.15
C LYS A 13 20.76 2.17 12.32
N LEU A 14 21.27 2.41 13.52
CA LEU A 14 20.44 2.64 14.71
C LEU A 14 19.80 4.03 14.62
N LYS A 15 18.50 4.08 14.87
CA LYS A 15 17.69 5.31 14.82
C LYS A 15 16.73 5.34 16.01
N GLU A 16 16.26 6.54 16.35
CA GLU A 16 15.13 6.76 17.26
C GLU A 16 15.22 6.01 18.59
N CYS A 17 16.38 6.09 19.24
CA CYS A 17 16.57 5.51 20.56
C CYS A 17 15.70 6.24 21.59
N ARG A 18 14.93 5.48 22.38
CA ARG A 18 14.07 5.98 23.45
C ARG A 18 14.28 5.16 24.72
N ALA A 19 14.05 5.80 25.86
CA ALA A 19 14.00 5.08 27.13
C ALA A 19 12.86 4.06 27.10
N VAL A 20 13.14 2.84 27.55
CA VAL A 20 12.13 1.80 27.76
C VAL A 20 11.28 2.21 28.98
N PRO A 21 9.94 2.03 28.94
CA PRO A 21 9.09 2.30 30.09
C PRO A 21 9.56 1.59 31.36
N THR A 22 9.45 2.27 32.51
CA THR A 22 9.83 1.74 33.83
C THR A 22 9.02 0.48 34.16
N GLY A 23 9.70 -0.56 34.70
CA GLY A 23 9.09 -1.85 35.05
C GLY A 23 9.23 -2.96 34.01
N ILE A 24 9.93 -2.71 32.90
CA ILE A 24 10.26 -3.72 31.88
C ILE A 24 11.74 -4.12 32.05
N ASN A 25 12.00 -5.28 32.66
CA ASN A 25 13.36 -5.73 32.97
C ASN A 25 13.79 -6.98 32.16
N SER A 26 12.85 -7.61 31.44
CA SER A 26 13.09 -8.83 30.66
C SER A 26 12.20 -8.88 29.41
N LEU A 27 12.75 -9.34 28.29
CA LEU A 27 12.01 -9.63 27.05
C LEU A 27 11.75 -11.14 26.94
N CYS A 28 10.54 -11.55 26.55
CA CYS A 28 10.24 -12.95 26.23
C CYS A 28 10.44 -13.18 24.72
N MET A 29 11.33 -14.11 24.35
CA MET A 29 11.44 -14.57 22.97
C MET A 29 10.60 -15.83 22.77
N GLU A 30 9.71 -15.80 21.78
CA GLU A 30 8.98 -16.98 21.32
C GLU A 30 9.81 -17.61 20.20
N ASN A 31 10.33 -18.82 20.44
CA ASN A 31 11.14 -19.56 19.47
C ASN A 31 10.24 -20.19 18.40
N ASP A 32 9.62 -19.39 17.55
CA ASP A 32 9.01 -19.91 16.33
C ASP A 32 10.02 -19.84 15.17
N LEU A 33 10.25 -20.98 14.53
CA LEU A 33 11.49 -21.35 13.82
C LEU A 33 11.69 -20.66 12.45
N LYS A 34 10.88 -19.66 12.10
CA LYS A 34 10.98 -18.97 10.79
C LYS A 34 11.20 -17.47 10.90
N GLU A 35 10.67 -16.81 11.92
CA GLU A 35 10.90 -15.39 12.18
C GLU A 35 10.97 -15.18 13.71
N LYS A 36 12.07 -14.61 14.19
CA LYS A 36 12.28 -14.38 15.63
C LYS A 36 11.39 -13.22 16.10
N PHE A 37 10.17 -13.52 16.51
CA PHE A 37 9.28 -12.54 17.13
C PHE A 37 9.52 -12.44 18.64
N VAL A 38 9.60 -11.21 19.14
CA VAL A 38 9.67 -10.91 20.57
C VAL A 38 8.26 -10.57 21.04
N LYS A 39 7.66 -11.40 21.89
CA LYS A 39 6.33 -11.14 22.46
C LYS A 39 6.48 -10.65 23.89
N TYR A 40 5.72 -9.63 24.29
CA TYR A 40 5.66 -9.26 25.70
C TYR A 40 4.73 -10.21 26.45
N THR A 41 5.17 -10.66 27.61
CA THR A 41 4.28 -11.24 28.61
C THR A 41 4.73 -10.78 29.98
N LYS A 42 3.79 -10.48 30.87
CA LYS A 42 4.10 -10.33 32.30
C LYS A 42 4.81 -11.62 32.76
N PRO A 43 5.75 -11.56 33.71
CA PRO A 43 6.68 -12.66 34.06
C PRO A 43 6.04 -13.96 34.61
N LYS A 44 4.74 -14.18 34.40
CA LYS A 44 4.01 -15.37 34.83
C LYS A 44 4.08 -16.54 33.84
N ASP A 45 4.50 -16.32 32.58
CA ASP A 45 4.53 -17.37 31.57
C ASP A 45 5.95 -17.89 31.27
N LYS A 46 6.07 -19.20 30.99
CA LYS A 46 7.31 -19.92 30.69
C LYS A 46 7.89 -19.47 29.34
N CYS A 47 8.66 -18.39 29.33
CA CYS A 47 9.33 -17.88 28.13
C CYS A 47 10.85 -17.85 28.32
N HIS A 48 11.62 -17.85 27.23
CA HIS A 48 13.05 -17.55 27.32
C HIS A 48 13.23 -16.04 27.56
N GLN A 49 13.63 -15.69 28.77
CA GLN A 49 13.83 -14.32 29.20
C GLN A 49 15.20 -13.81 28.75
N LEU A 50 15.22 -12.73 27.96
CA LEU A 50 16.41 -11.94 27.72
C LEU A 50 16.45 -10.78 28.73
N PRO A 51 17.45 -10.75 29.64
CA PRO A 51 17.64 -9.61 30.51
C PRO A 51 18.04 -8.39 29.68
N LEU A 52 17.31 -7.28 29.85
CA LEU A 52 17.73 -6.01 29.28
C LEU A 52 18.98 -5.56 30.04
N THR A 53 20.05 -5.20 29.33
CA THR A 53 21.27 -4.64 29.95
C THR A 53 21.29 -3.14 29.68
N ASN A 54 21.77 -2.33 30.62
CA ASN A 54 21.78 -0.87 30.51
C ASN A 54 22.82 -0.46 29.44
N TRP A 55 22.43 0.35 28.44
CA TRP A 55 23.37 0.95 27.48
C TRP A 55 23.13 2.45 27.35
N LEU A 56 24.14 3.23 27.74
CA LEU A 56 24.20 4.69 27.64
C LEU A 56 24.26 5.14 26.17
N TYR A 57 23.33 5.99 25.75
CA TYR A 57 23.38 6.76 24.51
C TYR A 57 23.47 8.25 24.87
N ASP A 58 24.50 8.91 24.34
CA ASP A 58 24.91 10.32 24.49
C ASP A 58 23.94 11.30 25.19
N PHE A 59 24.41 11.90 26.29
CA PHE A 59 23.86 13.06 27.04
C PHE A 59 22.46 12.97 27.69
N ARG A 60 21.74 11.85 27.63
CA ARG A 60 20.54 11.62 28.47
C ARG A 60 20.64 10.26 29.17
N ASN A 61 20.72 10.28 30.50
CA ASN A 61 20.72 9.07 31.33
C ASN A 61 19.41 8.30 31.13
N CYS A 62 19.45 7.24 30.31
CA CYS A 62 18.39 6.26 30.21
C CYS A 62 18.87 4.98 30.91
N GLU A 63 18.10 4.44 31.86
CA GLU A 63 18.45 3.16 32.50
C GLU A 63 18.38 2.00 31.49
N TYR A 64 17.36 2.00 30.62
CA TYR A 64 17.22 1.05 29.51
C TYR A 64 16.81 1.79 28.24
N CYS A 65 17.54 1.58 27.13
CA CYS A 65 17.23 2.17 25.82
C CYS A 65 16.77 1.09 24.84
N SER A 66 15.73 1.39 24.07
CA SER A 66 15.39 0.66 22.85
C SER A 66 15.62 1.55 21.64
N CYS A 67 16.25 1.01 20.61
CA CYS A 67 16.55 1.70 19.37
C CYS A 67 15.99 0.90 18.20
N ILE A 68 15.59 1.59 17.15
CA ILE A 68 15.13 0.99 15.92
C ILE A 68 16.36 0.64 15.08
N CYS A 69 16.55 -0.65 14.77
CA CYS A 69 17.57 -1.10 13.83
C CYS A 69 17.03 -1.01 12.40
N ASP A 70 17.49 -0.03 11.63
CA ASP A 70 17.19 0.09 10.21
C ASP A 70 18.23 -0.71 9.43
N LYS A 71 17.94 -1.98 9.17
CA LYS A 71 18.86 -2.88 8.47
C LYS A 71 19.06 -2.42 7.03
N ASP A 72 20.30 -2.56 6.54
CA ASP A 72 20.65 -2.21 5.17
C ASP A 72 20.49 -3.41 4.19
N ASP A 73 20.22 -4.62 4.69
CA ASP A 73 20.23 -5.87 3.93
C ASP A 73 18.86 -6.32 3.38
N GLN A 74 17.74 -5.84 3.97
CA GLN A 74 16.38 -6.12 3.53
C GLN A 74 15.67 -4.85 3.10
N GLU A 75 15.84 -4.50 1.83
CA GLU A 75 15.18 -3.35 1.22
C GLU A 75 13.82 -3.77 0.64
N ASN A 76 12.75 -3.13 1.11
CA ASN A 76 11.44 -3.19 0.48
C ASN A 76 11.33 -2.07 -0.56
N PHE A 77 10.62 -2.32 -1.66
CA PHE A 77 10.45 -1.36 -2.75
C PHE A 77 8.98 -1.21 -3.15
N VAL A 78 8.64 -0.08 -3.74
CA VAL A 78 7.41 0.11 -4.52
C VAL A 78 7.78 0.14 -5.99
N TYR A 79 7.07 -0.63 -6.81
CA TYR A 79 7.23 -0.58 -8.26
C TYR A 79 6.50 0.63 -8.83
N LEU A 80 7.26 1.53 -9.47
CA LEU A 80 6.77 2.78 -10.08
C LEU A 80 6.52 2.66 -11.59
N GLY A 81 6.76 1.49 -12.20
CA GLY A 81 6.42 1.27 -13.60
C GLY A 81 4.91 1.14 -13.81
N ALA A 82 4.44 1.53 -14.98
CA ALA A 82 3.04 1.35 -15.33
C ALA A 82 2.69 -0.13 -15.50
N ILE A 83 1.63 -0.57 -14.82
CA ILE A 83 1.01 -1.87 -15.01
C ILE A 83 -0.20 -1.65 -15.91
N GLN A 84 -0.08 -1.97 -17.19
CA GLN A 84 -1.16 -1.84 -18.17
C GLN A 84 -1.59 -3.21 -18.69
N VAL A 85 -2.82 -3.30 -19.20
CA VAL A 85 -3.33 -4.49 -19.88
C VAL A 85 -2.41 -4.86 -21.05
N ALA A 86 -1.94 -6.10 -21.08
CA ALA A 86 -1.03 -6.58 -22.12
C ALA A 86 -1.76 -6.81 -23.45
N ASN A 87 -3.00 -7.29 -23.39
CA ASN A 87 -3.84 -7.45 -24.57
C ASN A 87 -4.64 -6.16 -24.80
N LEU A 88 -4.43 -5.53 -25.96
CA LEU A 88 -5.12 -4.30 -26.34
C LEU A 88 -6.65 -4.47 -26.49
N GLY A 89 -7.16 -5.70 -26.61
CA GLY A 89 -8.59 -5.99 -26.61
C GLY A 89 -9.19 -6.17 -25.22
N HIS A 90 -8.42 -6.05 -24.14
CA HIS A 90 -8.88 -6.31 -22.76
C HIS A 90 -8.99 -5.03 -21.93
N VAL A 91 -9.79 -5.10 -20.87
CA VAL A 91 -9.97 -4.05 -19.86
C VAL A 91 -9.61 -4.58 -18.47
N VAL A 92 -9.43 -3.69 -17.51
CA VAL A 92 -9.31 -4.05 -16.09
C VAL A 92 -10.68 -4.37 -15.52
N THR A 93 -10.80 -5.52 -14.84
CA THR A 93 -12.03 -6.01 -14.18
C THR A 93 -11.87 -6.18 -12.66
N GLY A 94 -10.62 -6.19 -12.19
CA GLY A 94 -10.28 -6.34 -10.79
C GLY A 94 -8.82 -5.97 -10.53
N VAL A 95 -8.49 -5.73 -9.26
CA VAL A 95 -7.14 -5.34 -8.85
C VAL A 95 -6.77 -6.01 -7.53
N ARG A 96 -5.47 -6.10 -7.27
CA ARG A 96 -4.93 -6.42 -5.94
C ARG A 96 -3.55 -5.83 -5.77
N LEU A 97 -3.12 -5.73 -4.52
CA LEU A 97 -1.72 -5.46 -4.18
C LEU A 97 -0.99 -6.78 -3.98
N VAL A 98 0.24 -6.89 -4.49
CA VAL A 98 1.07 -8.08 -4.32
C VAL A 98 2.47 -7.70 -3.89
N MET A 99 2.99 -8.38 -2.88
CA MET A 99 4.39 -8.32 -2.50
C MET A 99 5.13 -9.51 -3.10
N ALA A 100 6.10 -9.25 -3.98
CA ALA A 100 6.93 -10.28 -4.60
C ALA A 100 8.38 -9.81 -4.66
N ASN A 101 9.32 -10.65 -4.20
CA ASN A 101 10.76 -10.32 -4.15
C ASN A 101 11.06 -8.97 -3.46
N ASN A 102 10.32 -8.67 -2.40
CA ASN A 102 10.37 -7.44 -1.61
C ASN A 102 9.94 -6.19 -2.39
N VAL A 103 9.16 -6.34 -3.45
CA VAL A 103 8.59 -5.24 -4.23
C VAL A 103 7.07 -5.30 -4.16
N LEU A 104 6.45 -4.18 -3.82
CA LEU A 104 5.00 -3.99 -3.85
C LEU A 104 4.54 -3.58 -5.25
N PHE A 105 3.59 -4.32 -5.80
CA PHE A 105 3.00 -4.10 -7.12
C PHE A 105 1.49 -3.93 -7.03
N TRP A 106 0.95 -3.17 -7.99
CA TRP A 106 -0.39 -3.44 -8.50
C TRP A 106 -0.38 -4.70 -9.36
N GLN A 107 -1.40 -5.53 -9.23
CA GLN A 107 -1.70 -6.59 -10.21
C GLN A 107 -3.14 -6.44 -10.68
N LEU A 108 -3.34 -6.68 -11.97
CA LEU A 108 -4.62 -6.47 -12.64
C LEU A 108 -5.24 -7.81 -13.03
N GLN A 109 -6.53 -7.96 -12.74
CA GLN A 109 -7.37 -8.92 -13.41
C GLN A 109 -7.91 -8.25 -14.68
N THR A 110 -7.84 -8.96 -15.80
CA THR A 110 -8.22 -8.45 -17.10
C THR A 110 -9.18 -9.40 -17.80
N GLY A 111 -10.00 -8.88 -18.70
CA GLY A 111 -10.87 -9.67 -19.55
C GLY A 111 -11.33 -8.89 -20.77
N LYS A 112 -11.80 -9.62 -21.79
CA LYS A 112 -12.32 -9.05 -23.03
C LYS A 112 -13.75 -8.53 -22.79
N PRO A 113 -14.02 -7.24 -23.06
CA PRO A 113 -15.39 -6.73 -23.02
C PRO A 113 -16.23 -7.34 -24.13
N ARG A 114 -17.51 -7.55 -23.82
CA ARG A 114 -18.59 -7.91 -24.72
C ARG A 114 -19.59 -6.75 -24.77
N SER A 115 -20.63 -6.90 -25.58
CA SER A 115 -21.75 -5.97 -25.62
C SER A 115 -22.33 -5.68 -24.24
N PHE A 116 -22.81 -4.45 -24.07
CA PHE A 116 -23.35 -3.90 -22.83
C PHE A 116 -22.37 -3.85 -21.65
N GLY A 117 -21.07 -3.94 -21.91
CA GLY A 117 -20.04 -3.89 -20.87
C GLY A 117 -19.95 -5.15 -20.01
N PHE A 118 -20.51 -6.28 -20.46
CA PHE A 118 -20.20 -7.57 -19.85
C PHE A 118 -18.76 -7.97 -20.19
N ILE A 119 -18.18 -8.87 -19.39
CA ILE A 119 -16.87 -9.44 -19.67
C ILE A 119 -17.04 -10.90 -20.09
N ASP A 120 -16.25 -11.29 -21.08
CA ASP A 120 -16.10 -12.69 -21.46
C ASP A 120 -15.40 -13.48 -20.34
N ALA A 121 -16.17 -14.35 -19.66
CA ALA A 121 -15.69 -15.11 -18.52
C ALA A 121 -14.50 -16.01 -18.83
N ASP A 122 -14.42 -16.55 -20.06
CA ASP A 122 -13.34 -17.44 -20.50
C ASP A 122 -12.01 -16.69 -20.70
N THR A 123 -12.07 -15.36 -20.78
CA THR A 123 -10.90 -14.51 -20.95
C THR A 123 -10.40 -13.88 -19.63
N LEU A 124 -11.10 -14.13 -18.52
CA LEU A 124 -10.75 -13.56 -17.23
C LEU A 124 -9.47 -14.17 -16.68
N ALA A 125 -8.45 -13.34 -16.53
CA ALA A 125 -7.17 -13.78 -15.99
C ALA A 125 -6.46 -12.66 -15.21
N TRP A 126 -5.74 -13.06 -14.16
CA TRP A 126 -4.75 -12.19 -13.52
C TRP A 126 -3.52 -12.09 -14.40
N GLN A 127 -3.17 -10.88 -14.80
CA GLN A 127 -1.98 -10.65 -15.61
C GLN A 127 -0.71 -10.95 -14.79
N PRO A 128 0.30 -11.62 -15.36
CA PRO A 128 1.56 -11.85 -14.67
C PRO A 128 2.22 -10.53 -14.25
N LEU A 129 2.96 -10.58 -13.13
CA LEU A 129 3.76 -9.44 -12.68
C LEU A 129 4.91 -9.17 -13.67
N PRO A 130 5.36 -7.91 -13.80
CA PRO A 130 6.54 -7.60 -14.59
C PRO A 130 7.77 -8.39 -14.09
N LYS A 131 8.57 -8.88 -15.02
CA LYS A 131 9.88 -9.45 -14.69
C LYS A 131 10.85 -8.30 -14.40
N ILE A 132 11.38 -8.26 -13.18
CA ILE A 132 12.26 -7.18 -12.72
C ILE A 132 13.73 -7.62 -12.80
N ASP A 133 14.54 -6.84 -13.51
CA ASP A 133 15.99 -6.84 -13.41
C ASP A 133 16.41 -5.65 -12.54
N ARG A 134 16.87 -5.92 -11.31
CA ARG A 134 17.22 -4.87 -10.33
C ARG A 134 18.21 -3.83 -10.84
N LYS A 135 19.09 -4.18 -11.79
CA LYS A 135 20.06 -3.23 -12.34
C LYS A 135 19.43 -2.36 -13.42
N LYS A 136 18.69 -2.97 -14.35
CA LYS A 136 18.07 -2.24 -15.47
C LYS A 136 16.86 -1.42 -15.02
N ASP A 137 16.07 -1.95 -14.10
CA ASP A 137 14.82 -1.37 -13.64
C ASP A 137 14.97 -0.54 -12.35
N ALA A 138 16.21 -0.20 -11.96
CA ALA A 138 16.48 0.56 -10.74
C ALA A 138 15.67 1.87 -10.63
N LYS A 139 15.39 2.53 -11.77
CA LYS A 139 14.56 3.77 -11.82
C LYS A 139 13.08 3.52 -11.56
N LEU A 140 12.60 2.29 -11.76
CA LEU A 140 11.22 1.87 -11.51
C LEU A 140 11.04 1.29 -10.11
N LEU A 141 12.11 1.19 -9.32
CA LEU A 141 12.08 0.67 -7.96
C LEU A 141 12.38 1.79 -6.97
N HIS A 142 11.40 2.13 -6.15
CA HIS A 142 11.60 3.14 -5.12
C HIS A 142 11.70 2.48 -3.75
N ARG A 143 12.86 2.64 -3.08
CA ARG A 143 13.12 2.04 -1.78
C ARG A 143 12.17 2.64 -0.74
N VAL A 144 11.51 1.75 0.00
CA VAL A 144 10.60 2.11 1.09
C VAL A 144 11.39 2.57 2.31
N ASN A 145 10.98 3.70 2.91
CA ASN A 145 11.59 4.20 4.14
C ASN A 145 10.53 4.82 5.10
N LYS A 146 10.95 5.08 6.35
CA LYS A 146 10.11 5.43 7.53
C LYS A 146 9.53 6.85 7.53
N LYS A 147 9.58 7.56 6.41
CA LYS A 147 8.98 8.88 6.26
C LYS A 147 8.12 8.98 5.01
N GLN A 148 7.95 7.87 4.30
CA GLN A 148 7.11 7.83 3.13
C GLN A 148 5.66 7.62 3.53
N SER A 149 4.75 8.10 2.71
CA SER A 149 3.32 7.91 2.90
C SER A 149 2.67 7.35 1.66
N PHE A 150 1.48 6.79 1.82
CA PHE A 150 0.58 6.52 0.71
C PHE A 150 -0.59 7.48 0.77
N ILE A 151 -0.98 7.96 -0.40
CA ILE A 151 -2.08 8.90 -0.56
C ILE A 151 -3.38 8.11 -0.72
N MET A 152 -4.31 8.26 0.22
CA MET A 152 -5.62 7.60 0.19
C MET A 152 -6.59 8.44 -0.62
N ARG A 153 -6.91 8.00 -1.83
CA ARG A 153 -7.89 8.64 -2.70
C ARG A 153 -8.48 7.64 -3.70
N ASN A 154 -9.61 8.04 -4.27
CA ASN A 154 -10.18 7.44 -5.45
C ASN A 154 -9.74 8.23 -6.68
N LEU A 155 -9.28 7.53 -7.73
CA LEU A 155 -9.01 8.15 -9.02
C LEU A 155 -9.88 7.49 -10.08
N GLU A 156 -10.38 8.30 -11.00
CA GLU A 156 -11.31 7.87 -12.05
C GLU A 156 -10.83 8.37 -13.40
N VAL A 157 -11.07 7.58 -14.45
CA VAL A 157 -11.01 8.03 -15.83
C VAL A 157 -12.37 8.61 -16.24
N PRO A 158 -12.40 9.71 -17.01
CA PRO A 158 -13.65 10.31 -17.48
C PRO A 158 -14.28 9.45 -18.57
N ALA A 159 -15.61 9.51 -18.71
CA ALA A 159 -16.27 8.95 -19.89
C ALA A 159 -15.74 9.64 -21.16
N PRO A 160 -15.52 8.93 -22.28
CA PRO A 160 -15.88 7.52 -22.53
C PRO A 160 -14.75 6.51 -22.25
N TYR A 161 -13.76 6.84 -21.41
CA TYR A 161 -12.61 5.97 -21.14
C TYR A 161 -12.91 4.92 -20.07
N VAL A 162 -12.39 3.71 -20.22
CA VAL A 162 -12.33 2.67 -19.18
C VAL A 162 -10.90 2.40 -18.74
N LEU A 163 -10.74 1.88 -17.54
CA LEU A 163 -9.45 1.58 -16.92
C LEU A 163 -8.74 0.45 -17.67
N THR A 164 -7.51 0.74 -18.09
CA THR A 164 -6.60 -0.20 -18.77
C THR A 164 -5.23 -0.28 -18.12
N GLY A 165 -4.99 0.46 -17.03
CA GLY A 165 -3.75 0.35 -16.28
C GLY A 165 -3.67 1.25 -15.07
N VAL A 166 -2.72 0.95 -14.19
CA VAL A 166 -2.46 1.66 -12.94
C VAL A 166 -0.95 1.78 -12.74
N GLN A 167 -0.50 2.87 -12.14
CA GLN A 167 0.91 3.09 -11.84
C GLN A 167 1.04 3.81 -10.50
N PHE A 168 1.91 3.32 -9.62
CA PHE A 168 2.38 4.14 -8.50
C PHE A 168 3.37 5.20 -8.98
N PHE A 169 3.29 6.40 -8.42
CA PHE A 169 4.33 7.40 -8.59
C PHE A 169 4.66 8.05 -7.25
N ALA A 170 5.93 8.40 -7.07
CA ALA A 170 6.40 9.08 -5.88
C ALA A 170 6.33 10.61 -6.07
N ARG A 171 5.57 11.29 -5.22
CA ARG A 171 5.56 12.75 -5.11
C ARG A 171 6.55 13.18 -4.03
N SER A 172 7.41 14.12 -4.35
CA SER A 172 8.24 14.76 -3.32
C SER A 172 7.39 15.76 -2.52
N LEU A 173 7.28 15.54 -1.21
CA LEU A 173 6.64 16.42 -0.24
C LEU A 173 7.64 16.72 0.88
N ASN A 174 8.18 17.94 0.92
CA ASN A 174 9.04 18.43 2.03
C ASN A 174 10.13 17.43 2.46
N GLN A 175 10.92 16.91 1.50
CA GLN A 175 12.00 15.92 1.67
C GLN A 175 11.56 14.46 1.88
N ASN A 176 10.26 14.19 1.95
CA ASN A 176 9.67 12.85 2.03
C ASN A 176 8.98 12.49 0.71
N ALA A 177 8.80 11.19 0.43
CA ALA A 177 8.05 10.75 -0.74
C ALA A 177 6.65 10.27 -0.36
N ALA A 178 5.63 10.74 -1.04
CA ALA A 178 4.26 10.24 -0.93
C ALA A 178 3.89 9.48 -2.20
N TYR A 179 3.52 8.22 -2.07
CA TYR A 179 3.07 7.38 -3.17
C TYR A 179 1.61 7.68 -3.50
N ASP A 180 1.40 8.12 -4.72
CA ASP A 180 0.10 8.36 -5.32
C ASP A 180 -0.04 7.50 -6.58
N MET A 181 -1.16 7.58 -7.30
CA MET A 181 -1.41 6.73 -8.46
C MET A 181 -1.78 7.50 -9.72
N ASN A 182 -1.28 7.04 -10.88
CA ASN A 182 -1.79 7.41 -12.19
C ASN A 182 -2.67 6.28 -12.72
N LEU A 183 -3.69 6.63 -13.50
CA LEU A 183 -4.48 5.67 -14.26
C LEU A 183 -4.15 5.76 -15.75
N TYR A 184 -4.33 4.65 -16.43
CA TYR A 184 -4.35 4.58 -17.89
C TYR A 184 -5.74 4.14 -18.31
N GLY A 185 -6.29 4.82 -19.31
CA GLY A 185 -7.58 4.44 -19.86
C GLY A 185 -7.61 4.47 -21.37
N ARG A 186 -8.61 3.79 -21.92
CA ARG A 186 -8.92 3.77 -23.36
C ARG A 186 -10.41 3.97 -23.57
N PRO A 187 -10.85 4.70 -24.62
CA PRO A 187 -12.25 4.82 -24.95
C PRO A 187 -12.85 3.45 -25.24
N ILE A 188 -14.09 3.24 -24.80
CA ILE A 188 -14.88 2.04 -25.10
C ILE A 188 -16.23 2.44 -25.70
N ASP A 189 -16.67 1.68 -26.69
CA ASP A 189 -18.08 1.55 -27.01
C ASP A 189 -18.67 0.43 -26.16
N LEU A 190 -19.48 0.78 -25.16
CA LEU A 190 -20.09 -0.22 -24.28
C LEU A 190 -21.14 -1.08 -25.01
N MET A 191 -21.82 -0.56 -26.04
CA MET A 191 -22.84 -1.31 -26.77
C MET A 191 -22.21 -2.44 -27.58
N GLU A 192 -21.11 -2.15 -28.26
CA GLU A 192 -20.37 -3.15 -29.04
C GLU A 192 -19.35 -3.93 -28.20
N GLY A 193 -18.94 -3.41 -27.05
CA GLY A 193 -17.79 -3.94 -26.30
C GLY A 193 -16.46 -3.67 -27.01
N LYS A 194 -16.37 -2.60 -27.82
CA LYS A 194 -15.21 -2.30 -28.66
C LYS A 194 -14.30 -1.26 -28.01
N LEU A 195 -13.01 -1.57 -27.89
CA LEU A 195 -11.99 -0.63 -27.41
C LEU A 195 -11.33 0.12 -28.55
N TYR A 196 -11.09 1.42 -28.36
CA TYR A 196 -10.32 2.24 -29.30
C TYR A 196 -8.85 2.30 -28.88
N ASN A 197 -7.92 2.44 -29.83
CA ASN A 197 -6.48 2.31 -29.58
C ASN A 197 -5.84 3.49 -28.83
N GLU A 198 -6.56 4.59 -28.67
CA GLU A 198 -6.08 5.78 -27.96
C GLU A 198 -5.97 5.52 -26.45
N SER A 199 -4.76 5.25 -25.97
CA SER A 199 -4.48 5.19 -24.54
C SER A 199 -4.09 6.56 -24.01
N ARG A 200 -4.67 6.94 -22.87
CA ARG A 200 -4.39 8.19 -22.18
C ARG A 200 -4.03 7.93 -20.72
N GLN A 201 -3.04 8.67 -20.23
CA GLN A 201 -2.69 8.73 -18.81
C GLN A 201 -3.52 9.82 -18.12
N PHE A 202 -4.02 9.50 -16.93
CA PHE A 202 -4.78 10.37 -16.05
C PHE A 202 -4.06 10.47 -14.71
N THR A 203 -3.65 11.69 -14.37
CA THR A 203 -2.93 12.02 -13.13
C THR A 203 -3.87 12.81 -12.21
N PRO A 204 -3.81 12.60 -10.89
CA PRO A 204 -4.66 13.33 -9.95
C PRO A 204 -4.33 14.83 -9.95
N ASN A 205 -5.35 15.66 -9.77
CA ASN A 205 -5.19 17.11 -9.59
C ASN A 205 -4.50 17.43 -8.25
N LYS A 206 -3.93 18.64 -8.12
CA LYS A 206 -3.36 19.10 -6.85
C LYS A 206 -4.50 19.39 -5.86
N GLU A 207 -4.54 18.67 -4.76
CA GLU A 207 -5.50 18.85 -3.66
C GLU A 207 -4.78 19.22 -2.34
N GLN A 208 -5.54 19.68 -1.35
CA GLN A 208 -5.07 19.83 0.02
C GLN A 208 -5.06 18.45 0.72
N PHE A 209 -4.10 18.25 1.62
CA PHE A 209 -3.84 16.96 2.22
C PHE A 209 -3.85 17.04 3.74
N ASP A 210 -4.60 16.16 4.38
CA ASP A 210 -4.54 15.98 5.82
C ASP A 210 -3.56 14.85 6.18
N PRO A 211 -2.52 15.12 6.98
CA PRO A 211 -1.55 14.10 7.37
C PRO A 211 -2.13 13.17 8.42
N TYR A 212 -2.03 11.85 8.19
CA TYR A 212 -2.38 10.81 9.15
C TYR A 212 -1.15 9.97 9.51
N GLN A 213 -0.74 10.04 10.78
CA GLN A 213 0.43 9.31 11.27
C GLN A 213 0.03 7.95 11.87
N THR A 214 0.65 6.89 11.39
CA THR A 214 0.45 5.52 11.92
C THR A 214 1.53 5.11 12.92
N ASN A 215 2.62 5.87 12.99
CA ASN A 215 3.75 5.62 13.87
C ASN A 215 3.26 5.45 15.31
N THR A 216 3.84 4.51 16.06
CA THR A 216 3.53 4.24 17.47
C THR A 216 2.14 3.63 17.75
N ARG A 217 1.35 3.33 16.73
CA ARG A 217 0.09 2.57 16.89
C ARG A 217 0.37 1.07 16.95
N LEU A 218 -0.55 0.30 17.53
CA LEU A 218 -0.46 -1.16 17.60
C LEU A 218 -0.56 -1.77 16.20
N ALA A 219 0.23 -2.79 15.87
CA ALA A 219 0.24 -3.36 14.52
C ALA A 219 -1.05 -4.12 14.16
N LEU A 220 -1.57 -4.94 15.07
CA LEU A 220 -2.62 -5.91 14.79
C LEU A 220 -4.02 -5.29 14.82
N VAL A 221 -4.68 -5.10 13.68
CA VAL A 221 -6.10 -4.70 13.64
C VAL A 221 -6.94 -5.72 14.41
N ASN A 222 -7.69 -5.27 15.43
CA ASN A 222 -8.66 -6.13 16.10
C ASN A 222 -9.88 -6.31 15.19
N GLU A 223 -10.09 -7.53 14.69
CA GLU A 223 -11.14 -7.92 13.74
C GLU A 223 -12.58 -7.68 14.24
N ASN A 224 -12.77 -7.42 15.55
CA ASN A 224 -14.07 -7.36 16.20
C ASN A 224 -14.49 -5.96 16.71
N LYS A 225 -13.86 -4.87 16.23
CA LYS A 225 -14.24 -3.51 16.61
C LYS A 225 -14.63 -2.66 15.40
N GLU A 226 -15.47 -1.66 15.63
CA GLU A 226 -15.83 -0.67 14.62
C GLU A 226 -14.56 -0.10 13.95
N GLU A 227 -14.52 -0.19 12.63
CA GLU A 227 -13.41 0.26 11.79
C GLU A 227 -13.74 1.65 11.23
N ASP A 228 -12.85 2.60 11.45
CA ASP A 228 -12.85 3.85 10.71
C ASP A 228 -12.22 3.63 9.33
N THR A 229 -12.98 3.93 8.29
CA THR A 229 -12.46 4.01 6.92
C THR A 229 -12.16 5.46 6.60
N THR A 230 -10.90 5.80 6.34
CA THR A 230 -10.46 7.15 5.94
C THR A 230 -10.84 7.53 4.50
N ILE A 231 -11.89 6.92 3.94
CA ILE A 231 -12.33 7.25 2.59
C ILE A 231 -12.92 8.66 2.61
N PRO A 232 -12.46 9.60 1.76
CA PRO A 232 -13.13 10.87 1.62
C PRO A 232 -14.55 10.60 1.12
N ARG A 233 -15.54 10.84 1.97
CA ARG A 233 -16.95 10.49 1.72
C ARG A 233 -17.56 11.28 0.55
N LYS A 234 -16.94 12.41 0.19
CA LYS A 234 -17.19 13.23 -1.01
C LYS A 234 -16.35 14.51 -1.03
N ASP A 235 -15.51 14.72 -0.03
CA ASP A 235 -14.89 16.02 0.24
C ASP A 235 -13.44 16.04 -0.23
N ASN A 236 -12.96 17.22 -0.59
CA ASN A 236 -11.62 17.55 -1.13
C ASN A 236 -10.42 17.17 -0.22
N TYR A 237 -10.60 16.30 0.76
CA TYR A 237 -9.60 15.92 1.76
C TYR A 237 -8.99 14.58 1.38
N THR A 238 -7.80 14.65 0.79
CA THR A 238 -6.99 13.46 0.57
C THR A 238 -6.16 13.17 1.82
N VAL A 239 -6.19 11.93 2.33
CA VAL A 239 -5.46 11.53 3.54
C VAL A 239 -4.09 10.96 3.19
N ASN A 240 -3.04 11.50 3.81
CA ASN A 240 -1.68 10.98 3.68
C ASN A 240 -1.36 10.04 4.84
N VAL A 241 -1.29 8.74 4.56
CA VAL A 241 -1.01 7.72 5.58
C VAL A 241 0.48 7.42 5.60
N PHE A 242 1.18 7.86 6.65
CA PHE A 242 2.61 7.65 6.79
C PHE A 242 2.94 6.23 7.21
N LEU A 243 4.01 5.68 6.65
CA LEU A 243 4.64 4.44 7.11
C LEU A 243 5.45 4.72 8.37
N GLY A 244 5.30 3.85 9.37
CA GLY A 244 5.96 3.98 10.65
C GLY A 244 6.24 2.65 11.31
N HIS A 245 6.95 2.70 12.43
CA HIS A 245 7.05 1.54 13.29
C HIS A 245 5.80 1.40 14.15
N SER A 246 5.42 0.15 14.37
CA SER A 246 4.43 -0.22 15.37
C SER A 246 4.87 0.18 16.79
N SER A 247 3.93 0.15 17.73
CA SER A 247 4.16 0.57 19.11
C SER A 247 5.25 -0.26 19.80
N ILE A 248 6.20 0.43 20.43
CA ILE A 248 7.18 -0.23 21.30
C ILE A 248 6.53 -0.99 22.46
N THR A 249 5.41 -0.48 22.99
CA THR A 249 4.69 -1.11 24.10
C THR A 249 3.79 -2.27 23.66
N GLY A 250 3.42 -2.32 22.38
CA GLY A 250 2.58 -3.38 21.81
C GLY A 250 3.38 -4.58 21.34
N ASP A 251 4.39 -4.31 20.50
CA ASP A 251 5.16 -5.34 19.82
C ASP A 251 6.63 -4.93 19.64
N PHE A 252 7.15 -4.06 20.50
CA PHE A 252 8.54 -3.61 20.44
C PHE A 252 8.96 -3.01 19.08
N SER A 253 8.02 -2.39 18.36
CA SER A 253 8.29 -1.71 17.08
C SER A 253 8.80 -2.64 15.98
N GLN A 254 8.42 -3.93 16.04
CA GLN A 254 8.89 -4.97 15.12
C GLN A 254 8.36 -4.81 13.69
N TYR A 255 7.20 -4.20 13.50
CA TYR A 255 6.56 -4.10 12.19
C TYR A 255 6.68 -2.70 11.60
N LEU A 256 6.80 -2.66 10.27
CA LEU A 256 6.51 -1.46 9.47
C LEU A 256 5.00 -1.47 9.17
N VAL A 257 4.30 -0.43 9.61
CA VAL A 257 2.84 -0.31 9.54
C VAL A 257 2.44 0.98 8.82
N PRO A 258 1.21 1.08 8.27
CA PRO A 258 0.15 0.07 8.20
C PRO A 258 0.50 -1.12 7.30
N PHE A 259 -0.23 -2.22 7.44
CA PHE A 259 -0.12 -3.37 6.53
C PHE A 259 -0.82 -3.12 5.19
N PHE A 260 -0.53 -3.93 4.18
CA PHE A 260 -1.23 -3.89 2.88
C PHE A 260 -2.16 -5.10 2.75
N ASP A 261 -3.41 -4.86 2.37
CA ASP A 261 -4.36 -5.91 2.06
C ASP A 261 -4.06 -6.49 0.67
N THR A 262 -3.67 -7.76 0.64
CA THR A 262 -3.28 -8.49 -0.58
C THR A 262 -4.42 -9.31 -1.17
N ARG A 263 -5.63 -9.25 -0.58
CA ARG A 263 -6.79 -9.97 -1.09
C ARG A 263 -7.20 -9.47 -2.47
N ASN A 264 -7.80 -10.37 -3.24
CA ASN A 264 -8.37 -10.04 -4.53
C ASN A 264 -9.54 -9.07 -4.35
N VAL A 265 -9.54 -7.96 -5.08
CA VAL A 265 -10.67 -7.05 -5.13
C VAL A 265 -11.26 -7.11 -6.54
N THR A 266 -12.38 -7.83 -6.65
CA THR A 266 -13.12 -8.10 -7.87
C THR A 266 -14.61 -7.83 -7.63
N SER A 267 -15.37 -7.54 -8.68
CA SER A 267 -16.83 -7.54 -8.61
C SER A 267 -17.38 -8.97 -8.71
N SER A 268 -18.57 -9.20 -8.15
CA SER A 268 -19.30 -10.48 -8.33
C SER A 268 -19.67 -10.71 -9.79
N VAL A 269 -20.07 -9.66 -10.49
CA VAL A 269 -20.26 -9.63 -11.95
C VAL A 269 -19.11 -8.84 -12.57
N PRO A 270 -18.17 -9.47 -13.29
CA PRO A 270 -17.05 -8.79 -13.92
C PRO A 270 -17.53 -7.76 -14.94
N MET A 271 -17.03 -6.53 -14.82
CA MET A 271 -17.36 -5.40 -15.69
C MET A 271 -16.12 -4.52 -15.91
N PRO A 272 -16.04 -3.74 -17.00
CA PRO A 272 -15.00 -2.73 -17.14
C PRO A 272 -15.09 -1.74 -15.99
N LEU A 273 -13.93 -1.34 -15.46
CA LEU A 273 -13.85 -0.37 -14.38
C LEU A 273 -13.60 1.03 -14.93
N LYS A 274 -14.08 2.06 -14.23
CA LYS A 274 -13.72 3.46 -14.52
C LYS A 274 -12.61 3.98 -13.62
N GLY A 275 -12.18 3.23 -12.63
CA GLY A 275 -11.19 3.71 -11.68
C GLY A 275 -10.85 2.72 -10.58
N VAL A 276 -9.89 3.15 -9.77
CA VAL A 276 -9.40 2.44 -8.60
C VAL A 276 -9.01 3.47 -7.55
N GLY A 277 -9.02 3.07 -6.29
CA GLY A 277 -8.53 3.87 -5.19
C GLY A 277 -7.77 3.05 -4.17
N LEU A 278 -7.17 3.77 -3.24
CA LEU A 278 -6.64 3.24 -1.99
C LEU A 278 -7.39 3.84 -0.84
N PHE A 279 -7.66 3.02 0.17
CA PHE A 279 -8.22 3.48 1.42
C PHE A 279 -7.54 2.80 2.59
N HIS A 280 -7.57 3.46 3.74
CA HIS A 280 -6.98 2.96 4.96
C HIS A 280 -8.07 2.65 5.98
N ARG A 281 -8.14 1.37 6.38
CA ARG A 281 -9.01 0.88 7.46
C ARG A 281 -8.22 0.87 8.75
N THR A 282 -8.75 1.50 9.78
CA THR A 282 -8.02 1.69 11.04
C THR A 282 -8.99 1.95 12.19
N ASN A 283 -8.46 2.17 13.39
CA ASN A 283 -9.19 2.80 14.50
C ASN A 283 -8.19 3.53 15.40
N ASP A 284 -8.65 4.08 16.53
CA ASP A 284 -7.82 4.89 17.43
C ASP A 284 -6.55 4.20 17.94
N PHE A 285 -6.55 2.87 18.03
CA PHE A 285 -5.47 2.12 18.68
C PHE A 285 -4.53 1.40 17.71
N TYR A 286 -5.03 1.04 16.52
CA TYR A 286 -4.29 0.23 15.57
C TYR A 286 -3.77 1.05 14.39
N ALA A 287 -2.67 0.60 13.82
CA ALA A 287 -2.05 1.21 12.66
C ALA A 287 -2.85 0.96 11.38
N GLY A 288 -3.66 -0.10 11.34
CA GLY A 288 -4.60 -0.37 10.26
C GLY A 288 -3.98 -1.07 9.04
N LEU A 289 -4.76 -1.11 7.97
CA LEU A 289 -4.40 -1.70 6.68
C LEU A 289 -4.77 -0.77 5.52
N ILE A 290 -3.91 -0.70 4.51
CA ILE A 290 -4.17 -0.05 3.24
C ILE A 290 -4.71 -1.10 2.27
N ALA A 291 -5.91 -0.86 1.74
CA ALA A 291 -6.58 -1.77 0.82
C ALA A 291 -6.96 -1.07 -0.50
N PRO A 292 -6.94 -1.80 -1.62
CA PRO A 292 -7.44 -1.28 -2.87
C PRO A 292 -8.97 -1.29 -2.94
N ARG A 293 -9.54 -0.34 -3.67
CA ARG A 293 -10.98 -0.20 -3.91
C ARG A 293 -11.27 -0.08 -5.40
N LEU A 294 -12.26 -0.81 -5.91
CA LEU A 294 -12.72 -0.66 -7.29
C LEU A 294 -13.73 0.46 -7.43
N ILE A 295 -13.72 1.11 -8.60
CA ILE A 295 -14.73 2.08 -8.99
C ILE A 295 -15.41 1.58 -10.26
N ALA A 296 -16.64 1.11 -10.08
CA ALA A 296 -17.48 0.63 -11.17
C ALA A 296 -17.89 1.79 -12.09
N LEU A 297 -17.97 1.51 -13.39
CA LEU A 297 -18.53 2.47 -14.33
C LEU A 297 -20.05 2.59 -14.15
N ASN A 298 -20.61 3.75 -14.49
CA ASN A 298 -22.06 3.93 -14.59
C ASN A 298 -22.44 3.81 -16.08
N PRO A 299 -23.10 2.72 -16.53
CA PRO A 299 -23.38 2.49 -17.94
C PRO A 299 -24.17 3.63 -18.59
N VAL A 300 -25.11 4.25 -17.87
CA VAL A 300 -25.96 5.34 -18.37
C VAL A 300 -25.12 6.52 -18.87
N ARG A 301 -24.04 6.86 -18.15
CA ARG A 301 -23.15 7.97 -18.54
C ARG A 301 -22.35 7.68 -19.80
N TYR A 302 -22.08 6.42 -20.10
CA TYR A 302 -21.33 6.01 -21.28
C TYR A 302 -22.25 5.90 -22.51
N LEU A 303 -23.52 5.52 -22.31
CA LEU A 303 -24.52 5.48 -23.38
C LEU A 303 -24.90 6.90 -23.86
N ALA A 304 -25.02 7.86 -22.95
CA ALA A 304 -25.35 9.26 -23.27
C ALA A 304 -24.33 9.95 -24.19
N VAL A 305 -23.06 9.49 -24.18
CA VAL A 305 -22.01 10.02 -25.07
C VAL A 305 -22.27 9.65 -26.53
N PHE A 306 -22.92 8.51 -26.79
CA PHE A 306 -23.25 8.06 -28.14
C PHE A 306 -24.59 8.61 -28.63
N THR A 307 -25.58 8.81 -27.76
CA THR A 307 -26.84 9.45 -28.15
C THR A 307 -26.67 10.91 -28.56
N ASN A 308 -25.65 11.61 -28.03
CA ASN A 308 -25.28 12.97 -28.46
C ASN A 308 -24.43 13.00 -29.74
N ARG A 309 -24.01 11.84 -30.26
CA ARG A 309 -23.57 11.73 -31.66
C ARG A 309 -24.79 11.46 -32.52
N THR A 310 -25.77 12.36 -32.50
CA THR A 310 -26.76 12.41 -33.59
C THR A 310 -26.02 12.81 -34.85
N GLU A 311 -25.66 11.78 -35.61
CA GLU A 311 -25.75 11.73 -37.07
C GLU A 311 -26.02 13.09 -37.74
N VAL A 312 -24.95 13.67 -38.29
CA VAL A 312 -25.08 14.44 -39.53
C VAL A 312 -25.43 13.41 -40.61
N VAL A 313 -26.72 13.18 -40.81
CA VAL A 313 -27.25 12.64 -42.06
C VAL A 313 -27.48 13.81 -43.01
#